data_AF-A0A962D4K6-F1
#
_entry.id   AF-A0A962D4K6-F1
#
_cell.length_a   1.000
_cell.length_b   1.000
_cell.length_c   1.000
_cell.angle_alpha   90.00
_cell.angle_beta   90.00
_cell.angle_gamma   90.00
#
_symmetry.space_group_name_H-M   'P 1'
#
loop_
_entity.id
_entity.type
_entity.pdbx_description
1 polymer ?
#
loop_
_entity_poly.entity_id
_entity_poly.type
_entity_poly.pdbx_seq_one_letter_code
_entity_poly.pdbx_strand_id
1 'polypeptide(L)'
;MSGPMLELRLPPRVSATAVAGFLCDSRAWIGAQHERHSQLQHDLQDRLQLTANGCLPLWGQVRHWQCRSGPARVDLDGDPICIGLDPSHPRFEPRLRQLLRSALRRRLFDRARTTIAELADTHGLRPGQLRIRAMRSLWGSLSPRGDISLNLGLIFLPADMADYVCAHELAHLQHRDHSPAFWQAVGRLYPNWRQARRALNAEHAQVQALLDGLT
;
A
#
# COMPACT_ATOMS: atom_id res chain seq x y z
N MET A 1 31.67 15.35 -1.09
CA MET A 1 30.74 14.26 -0.71
C MET A 1 29.52 14.40 -1.58
N SER A 2 29.28 13.48 -2.50
CA SER A 2 28.13 13.55 -3.40
C SER A 2 26.86 13.22 -2.60
N GLY A 3 25.93 14.18 -2.53
CA GLY A 3 24.63 13.99 -1.88
C GLY A 3 23.74 12.99 -2.64
N PRO A 4 22.58 12.64 -2.08
CA PRO A 4 21.62 11.74 -2.72
C PRO A 4 21.20 12.27 -4.10
N MET A 5 21.12 11.38 -5.08
CA MET A 5 20.70 11.72 -6.44
C MET A 5 19.16 11.68 -6.51
N LEU A 6 18.55 12.84 -6.76
CA LEU A 6 17.10 13.00 -6.89
C LEU A 6 16.71 13.09 -8.38
N GLU A 7 15.78 12.24 -8.82
CA GLU A 7 15.20 12.31 -10.17
C GLU A 7 13.94 13.19 -10.14
N LEU A 8 13.97 14.34 -10.81
CA LEU A 8 12.79 15.18 -11.03
C LEU A 8 12.09 14.81 -12.34
N ARG A 9 10.79 14.51 -12.29
CA ARG A 9 9.96 14.34 -13.49
C ARG A 9 9.10 15.57 -13.73
N LEU A 10 9.26 16.15 -14.92
CA LEU A 10 8.64 17.43 -15.29
C LEU A 10 7.80 17.29 -16.56
N PRO A 11 6.68 18.03 -16.69
CA PRO A 11 5.96 18.15 -17.94
C PRO A 11 6.85 18.73 -19.05
N PRO A 12 6.64 18.36 -20.33
CA PRO A 12 7.53 18.74 -21.44
C PRO A 12 7.62 20.25 -21.75
N ARG A 13 6.85 21.11 -21.05
CA ARG A 13 6.76 22.56 -21.31
C ARG A 13 7.33 23.43 -20.19
N VAL A 14 8.05 22.86 -19.23
CA VAL A 14 8.64 23.63 -18.13
C VAL A 14 10.07 24.06 -18.49
N SER A 15 10.36 25.37 -18.40
CA SER A 15 11.69 25.91 -18.70
C SER A 15 12.70 25.60 -17.59
N ALA A 16 13.98 25.47 -17.93
CA ALA A 16 15.05 25.21 -16.97
C ALA A 16 15.10 26.27 -15.83
N THR A 17 14.77 27.52 -16.14
CA THR A 17 14.70 28.61 -15.16
C THR A 17 13.55 28.43 -14.16
N ALA A 18 12.39 27.94 -14.62
CA ALA A 18 11.26 27.63 -13.75
C ALA A 18 11.55 26.41 -12.86
N VAL A 19 12.30 25.43 -13.37
CA VAL A 19 12.79 24.29 -12.57
C VAL A 19 13.76 24.76 -11.50
N ALA A 20 14.73 25.61 -11.85
CA ALA A 20 15.71 26.16 -10.91
C ALA A 20 15.02 27.00 -9.81
N GLY A 21 14.04 27.83 -10.18
CA GLY A 21 13.22 28.58 -9.22
C GLY A 21 12.47 27.66 -8.25
N PHE A 22 11.74 26.67 -8.78
CA PHE A 22 11.05 25.67 -7.95
C PHE A 22 12.01 24.92 -7.00
N LEU A 23 13.19 24.52 -7.47
CA LEU A 23 14.18 23.83 -6.66
C LEU A 23 14.76 24.71 -5.54
N CYS A 24 14.98 26.00 -5.81
CA CYS A 24 15.41 26.96 -4.78
C CYS A 24 14.31 27.18 -3.74
N ASP A 25 13.08 27.42 -4.18
CA ASP A 25 11.94 27.69 -3.30
C ASP A 25 11.53 26.46 -2.48
N SER A 26 11.69 25.27 -3.07
CA SER A 26 11.33 24.00 -2.44
C SER A 26 12.51 23.32 -1.76
N ARG A 27 13.73 23.88 -1.75
CA ARG A 27 14.93 23.20 -1.27
C ARG A 27 14.80 22.69 0.17
N ALA A 28 14.26 23.54 1.04
CA ALA A 28 14.02 23.19 2.44
C ALA A 28 12.93 22.11 2.57
N TRP A 29 11.88 22.17 1.76
CA TRP A 29 10.83 21.16 1.71
C TRP A 29 11.33 19.81 1.15
N ILE A 30 12.11 19.82 0.06
CA ILE A 30 12.73 18.63 -0.55
C ILE A 30 13.71 17.99 0.45
N GLY A 31 14.53 18.80 1.11
CA GLY A 31 15.45 18.33 2.17
C GLY A 31 14.68 17.67 3.32
N ALA A 32 13.67 18.35 3.86
CA ALA A 32 12.83 17.81 4.93
C ALA A 32 12.03 16.57 4.51
N GLN A 33 11.55 16.50 3.27
CA GLN A 33 10.90 15.30 2.74
C GLN A 33 11.88 14.14 2.57
N HIS A 34 13.10 14.41 2.10
CA HIS A 34 14.13 13.40 1.93
C HIS A 34 14.63 12.86 3.27
N GLU A 35 14.88 13.71 4.27
CA GLU A 35 15.24 13.30 5.63
C GLU A 35 14.10 12.52 6.28
N ARG A 36 12.87 13.02 6.19
CA ARG A 36 11.69 12.31 6.70
C ARG A 36 11.51 10.94 6.03
N HIS A 37 11.69 10.86 4.71
CA HIS A 37 11.61 9.60 3.97
C HIS A 37 12.73 8.64 4.38
N SER A 38 13.97 9.12 4.47
CA SER A 38 15.14 8.30 4.85
C SER A 38 15.03 7.79 6.28
N GLN A 39 14.55 8.62 7.21
CA GLN A 39 14.40 8.27 8.61
C GLN A 39 13.22 7.34 8.85
N LEU A 40 12.08 7.57 8.19
CA LEU A 40 10.97 6.61 8.17
C LEU A 40 11.40 5.28 7.55
N GLN A 41 12.12 5.31 6.43
CA GLN A 41 12.59 4.11 5.76
C GLN A 41 13.55 3.31 6.65
N HIS A 42 14.46 3.97 7.38
CA HIS A 42 15.36 3.34 8.34
C HIS A 42 14.58 2.75 9.52
N ASP A 43 13.69 3.52 10.16
CA ASP A 43 12.87 3.08 11.29
C ASP A 43 11.95 1.90 10.93
N LEU A 44 11.51 1.79 9.67
CA LEU A 44 10.62 0.72 9.20
C LEU A 44 11.39 -0.51 8.70
N GLN A 45 12.56 -0.32 8.08
CA GLN A 45 13.47 -1.42 7.74
C GLN A 45 13.98 -2.11 9.01
N ASP A 46 14.26 -1.35 10.07
CA ASP A 46 14.59 -1.93 11.37
C ASP A 46 13.40 -2.63 12.04
N ARG A 47 12.15 -2.26 11.73
CA ARG A 47 10.95 -2.93 12.25
C ARG A 47 10.61 -4.23 11.52
N LEU A 48 10.88 -4.32 10.22
CA LEU A 48 10.59 -5.50 9.39
C LEU A 48 11.80 -6.44 9.27
N GLN A 49 12.53 -6.63 10.37
CA GLN A 49 13.59 -7.63 10.45
C GLN A 49 12.99 -9.03 10.39
N LEU A 50 13.29 -9.76 9.33
CA LEU A 50 12.78 -11.12 9.06
C LEU A 50 13.48 -12.18 9.92
N THR A 51 13.37 -12.03 11.24
CA THR A 51 13.88 -13.01 12.22
C THR A 51 12.74 -13.89 12.77
N ALA A 52 13.09 -14.82 13.66
CA ALA A 52 12.13 -15.70 14.33
C ALA A 52 11.01 -14.92 15.04
N ASN A 53 11.29 -13.72 15.52
CA ASN A 53 10.31 -12.82 16.13
C ASN A 53 10.42 -11.45 15.47
N GLY A 54 9.30 -10.82 15.19
CA GLY A 54 9.32 -9.47 14.62
C GLY A 54 7.95 -8.84 14.69
N CYS A 55 7.77 -7.71 14.04
CA CYS A 55 6.48 -7.05 13.97
C CYS A 55 6.25 -6.36 12.64
N LEU A 56 4.98 -6.20 12.30
CA LEU A 56 4.55 -5.42 11.14
C LEU A 56 3.24 -4.70 11.48
N PRO A 57 2.94 -3.57 10.83
CA PRO A 57 1.60 -3.04 10.87
C PRO A 57 0.66 -3.99 10.12
N LEU A 58 -0.49 -4.32 10.72
CA LEU A 58 -1.59 -5.02 10.08
C LEU A 58 -2.85 -4.22 10.38
N TRP A 59 -3.50 -3.70 9.34
CA TRP A 59 -4.65 -2.82 9.48
C TRP A 59 -4.39 -1.59 10.36
N GLY A 60 -3.18 -1.00 10.25
CA GLY A 60 -2.75 0.15 11.04
C GLY A 60 -2.32 -0.17 12.48
N GLN A 61 -2.45 -1.42 12.92
CA GLN A 61 -2.03 -1.86 14.25
C GLN A 61 -0.72 -2.64 14.19
N VAL A 62 0.25 -2.33 15.04
CA VAL A 62 1.48 -3.12 15.13
C VAL A 62 1.15 -4.49 15.71
N ARG A 63 1.45 -5.54 14.93
CA ARG A 63 1.25 -6.94 15.32
C ARG A 63 2.59 -7.65 15.34
N HIS A 64 2.85 -8.34 16.44
CA HIS A 64 4.05 -9.16 16.59
C HIS A 64 3.82 -10.55 16.00
N TRP A 65 4.87 -11.16 15.46
CA TRP A 65 4.86 -12.56 15.05
C TRP A 65 5.89 -13.38 15.82
N GLN A 66 5.64 -14.69 15.86
CA GLN A 66 6.58 -15.69 16.35
C GLN A 66 6.63 -16.88 15.40
N CYS A 67 7.84 -17.28 15.04
CA CYS A 67 8.09 -18.48 14.25
C CYS A 67 8.23 -19.70 15.17
N ARG A 68 7.55 -20.79 14.82
CA ARG A 68 7.61 -22.07 15.53
C ARG A 68 7.78 -23.19 14.52
N SER A 69 8.54 -24.24 14.87
CA SER A 69 8.62 -25.44 14.03
C SER A 69 7.23 -26.05 13.87
N GLY A 70 6.85 -26.34 12.62
CA GLY A 70 5.52 -26.81 12.28
C GLY A 70 5.20 -26.66 10.79
N PRO A 71 3.95 -26.96 10.38
CA PRO A 71 3.51 -26.81 9.00
C PRO A 71 3.67 -25.37 8.52
N ALA A 72 4.05 -25.18 7.25
CA ALA A 72 4.28 -23.86 6.65
C ALA A 72 2.98 -23.04 6.49
N ARG A 73 2.48 -22.50 7.60
CA ARG A 73 1.23 -21.75 7.73
C ARG A 73 1.45 -20.44 8.49
N VAL A 74 0.65 -19.43 8.17
CA VAL A 74 0.62 -18.15 8.89
C VAL A 74 -0.79 -17.94 9.41
N ASP A 75 -0.91 -17.74 10.71
CA ASP A 75 -2.14 -17.33 11.37
C ASP A 75 -2.05 -15.85 11.73
N LEU A 76 -2.69 -15.01 10.92
CA LEU A 76 -2.73 -13.56 11.12
C LEU A 76 -3.74 -13.12 12.21
N ASP A 77 -4.63 -14.01 12.63
CA ASP A 77 -5.64 -13.72 13.65
C ASP A 77 -5.10 -13.98 15.07
N GLY A 78 -4.09 -14.84 15.21
CA GLY A 78 -3.41 -15.10 16.48
C GLY A 78 -2.72 -13.87 17.08
N ASP A 79 -2.61 -13.84 18.41
CA ASP A 79 -1.85 -12.83 19.16
C ASP A 79 -0.83 -13.51 20.08
N PRO A 80 0.47 -13.55 19.72
CA PRO A 80 1.06 -13.02 18.49
C PRO A 80 0.69 -13.83 17.23
N ILE A 81 0.93 -13.26 16.05
CA ILE A 81 0.83 -13.93 14.75
C ILE A 81 1.72 -15.17 14.77
N CYS A 82 1.14 -16.34 14.52
CA CYS A 82 1.89 -17.59 14.54
C CYS A 82 2.34 -17.97 13.12
N ILE A 83 3.64 -18.19 12.95
CA ILE A 83 4.24 -18.60 11.68
C ILE A 83 4.89 -19.97 11.85
N GLY A 84 4.42 -20.96 11.12
CA GLY A 84 5.05 -22.27 11.07
C GLY A 84 6.29 -22.24 10.19
N LEU A 85 7.44 -22.01 10.80
CA LEU A 85 8.74 -22.01 10.15
C LEU A 85 9.80 -22.25 11.22
N ASP A 86 10.63 -23.27 11.03
CA ASP A 86 11.73 -23.57 11.94
C ASP A 86 12.78 -22.44 11.91
N PRO A 87 13.08 -21.76 13.03
CA PRO A 87 14.11 -20.71 13.08
C PRO A 87 15.50 -21.15 12.62
N SER A 88 15.81 -22.44 12.67
CA SER A 88 17.09 -23.02 12.22
C SER A 88 17.13 -23.34 10.72
N HIS A 89 16.03 -23.12 9.99
CA HIS A 89 15.94 -23.47 8.57
C HIS A 89 16.98 -22.69 7.74
N PRO A 90 17.77 -23.34 6.86
CA PRO A 90 18.89 -22.70 6.16
C PRO A 90 18.46 -21.59 5.17
N ARG A 91 17.19 -21.58 4.76
CA ARG A 91 16.56 -20.50 3.97
C ARG A 91 15.45 -19.80 4.75
N PHE A 92 15.67 -19.55 6.04
CA PHE A 92 14.68 -18.99 6.94
C PHE A 92 14.07 -17.70 6.39
N GLU A 93 14.89 -16.68 6.15
CA GLU A 93 14.42 -15.36 5.75
C GLU A 93 13.62 -15.37 4.42
N PRO A 94 14.11 -15.94 3.31
CA PRO A 94 13.33 -15.99 2.07
C PRO A 94 11.99 -16.71 2.22
N ARG A 95 11.95 -17.76 3.06
CA ARG A 95 10.73 -18.54 3.29
C ARG A 95 9.74 -17.79 4.18
N LEU A 96 10.23 -17.11 5.22
CA LEU A 96 9.43 -16.22 6.06
C LEU A 96 8.80 -15.11 5.21
N ARG A 97 9.60 -14.46 4.36
CA ARG A 97 9.14 -13.42 3.41
C ARG A 97 8.02 -13.94 2.52
N GLN A 98 8.20 -15.10 1.91
CA GLN A 98 7.20 -15.72 1.04
C GLN A 98 5.90 -16.04 1.79
N LEU A 99 6.00 -16.62 3.01
CA LEU A 99 4.86 -16.96 3.84
C LEU A 99 4.05 -15.72 4.25
N LEU A 100 4.73 -14.70 4.78
CA LEU A 100 4.11 -13.42 5.14
C LEU A 100 3.43 -12.77 3.94
N ARG A 101 4.16 -12.63 2.82
CA ARG A 101 3.61 -12.02 1.60
C ARG A 101 2.35 -12.74 1.11
N SER A 102 2.35 -14.08 1.17
CA SER A 102 1.21 -14.88 0.71
C SER A 102 0.00 -14.75 1.64
N ALA A 103 0.23 -14.71 2.96
CA ALA A 103 -0.81 -14.53 3.98
C ALA A 103 -1.42 -13.12 3.93
N LEU A 104 -0.59 -12.08 3.89
CA LEU A 104 -1.00 -10.67 3.79
C LEU A 104 -1.79 -10.42 2.50
N ARG A 105 -1.32 -10.97 1.37
CA ARG A 105 -2.03 -10.89 0.09
C ARG A 105 -3.42 -11.52 0.17
N ARG A 106 -3.53 -12.70 0.79
CA ARG A 106 -4.82 -13.39 0.97
C ARG A 106 -5.76 -12.57 1.85
N ARG A 107 -5.27 -12.06 2.99
CA ARG A 107 -6.06 -11.24 3.91
C ARG A 107 -6.62 -9.97 3.24
N LEU A 108 -5.77 -9.25 2.48
CA LEU A 108 -6.22 -8.08 1.73
C LEU A 108 -7.23 -8.46 0.64
N PHE A 109 -6.99 -9.55 -0.09
CA PHE A 109 -7.90 -10.05 -1.12
C PHE A 109 -9.28 -10.37 -0.54
N ASP A 110 -9.35 -11.07 0.58
CA ASP A 110 -10.62 -11.48 1.19
C ASP A 110 -11.45 -10.27 1.66
N ARG A 111 -10.79 -9.28 2.27
CA ARG A 111 -11.45 -8.01 2.62
C ARG A 111 -11.95 -7.30 1.38
N ALA A 112 -11.05 -7.01 0.43
CA ALA A 112 -11.39 -6.26 -0.77
C ALA A 112 -12.48 -6.93 -1.61
N ARG A 113 -12.47 -8.26 -1.71
CA ARG A 113 -13.52 -9.03 -2.38
C ARG A 113 -14.89 -8.80 -1.71
N THR A 114 -14.93 -8.80 -0.39
CA THR A 114 -16.16 -8.55 0.39
C THR A 114 -16.65 -7.13 0.18
N THR A 115 -15.80 -6.12 0.40
CA THR A 115 -16.15 -4.71 0.20
C THR A 115 -16.61 -4.41 -1.24
N ILE A 116 -15.90 -4.96 -2.24
CA ILE A 116 -16.25 -4.76 -3.65
C ILE A 116 -17.61 -5.40 -3.96
N ALA A 117 -17.89 -6.61 -3.46
CA ALA A 117 -19.16 -7.28 -3.70
C ALA A 117 -20.33 -6.47 -3.11
N GLU A 118 -20.21 -6.05 -1.85
CA GLU A 118 -21.24 -5.25 -1.15
C GLU A 118 -21.54 -3.93 -1.88
N LEU A 119 -20.50 -3.17 -2.24
CA LEU A 119 -20.64 -1.91 -2.96
C LEU A 119 -21.19 -2.13 -4.38
N ALA A 120 -20.72 -3.18 -5.08
CA ALA A 120 -21.16 -3.46 -6.43
C ALA A 120 -22.65 -3.87 -6.48
N ASP A 121 -23.09 -4.68 -5.52
CA ASP A 121 -24.49 -5.09 -5.42
C ASP A 121 -25.39 -3.91 -5.06
N THR A 122 -24.99 -3.11 -4.07
CA THR A 122 -25.75 -1.92 -3.62
C THR A 122 -25.93 -0.89 -4.73
N HIS A 123 -24.93 -0.72 -5.60
CA HIS A 123 -24.90 0.32 -6.63
C HIS A 123 -25.09 -0.20 -8.07
N GLY A 124 -25.41 -1.48 -8.25
CA GLY A 124 -25.62 -2.09 -9.56
C GLY A 124 -24.38 -2.10 -10.47
N LEU A 125 -23.18 -2.15 -9.88
CA LEU A 125 -21.91 -2.19 -10.61
C LEU A 125 -21.50 -3.64 -10.91
N ARG A 126 -20.67 -3.82 -11.95
CA ARG A 126 -20.17 -5.14 -12.38
C ARG A 126 -18.66 -5.06 -12.64
N PRO A 127 -17.82 -5.15 -11.60
CA PRO A 127 -16.37 -5.21 -11.77
C PRO A 127 -15.92 -6.55 -12.37
N GLY A 128 -14.74 -6.55 -12.99
CA GLY A 128 -14.07 -7.75 -13.46
C GLY A 128 -13.32 -8.48 -12.34
N GLN A 129 -12.16 -9.04 -12.65
CA GLN A 129 -11.34 -9.77 -11.68
C GLN A 129 -10.66 -8.82 -10.69
N LEU A 130 -10.62 -9.22 -9.41
CA LEU A 130 -9.78 -8.59 -8.39
C LEU A 130 -8.38 -9.23 -8.37
N ARG A 131 -7.34 -8.40 -8.31
CA ARG A 131 -5.95 -8.84 -8.11
C ARG A 131 -5.27 -7.98 -7.06
N ILE A 132 -4.42 -8.60 -6.24
CA ILE A 132 -3.53 -7.90 -5.32
C ILE A 132 -2.11 -7.92 -5.89
N ARG A 133 -1.43 -6.78 -5.94
CA ARG A 133 -0.07 -6.63 -6.51
C ARG A 133 0.78 -5.74 -5.62
N ALA A 134 2.08 -5.98 -5.57
CA ALA A 134 3.00 -4.96 -5.06
C ALA A 134 3.17 -3.90 -6.16
N MET A 135 2.70 -2.68 -5.90
CA MET A 135 2.78 -1.56 -6.86
C MET A 135 3.62 -0.45 -6.27
N ARG A 136 4.35 0.30 -7.12
CA ARG A 136 5.27 1.36 -6.67
C ARG A 136 4.67 2.75 -6.58
N SER A 137 3.65 3.04 -7.41
CA SER A 137 3.16 4.40 -7.62
C SER A 137 1.65 4.55 -7.50
N LEU A 138 0.92 3.44 -7.36
CA LEU A 138 -0.53 3.42 -7.37
C LEU A 138 -1.03 2.59 -6.19
N TRP A 139 -2.15 3.03 -5.62
CA TRP A 139 -2.87 2.30 -4.59
C TRP A 139 -3.89 1.31 -5.18
N GLY A 140 -4.43 1.65 -6.35
CA GLY A 140 -5.32 0.82 -7.12
C GLY A 140 -5.27 1.19 -8.60
N SER A 141 -5.88 0.35 -9.42
CA SER A 141 -6.11 0.61 -10.84
C SER A 141 -7.26 -0.25 -11.36
N LEU A 142 -7.99 0.28 -12.33
CA LEU A 142 -9.03 -0.41 -13.06
C LEU A 142 -8.67 -0.50 -14.55
N SER A 143 -8.64 -1.72 -15.08
CA SER A 143 -8.33 -1.97 -16.49
C SER A 143 -9.50 -1.57 -17.41
N PRO A 144 -9.27 -1.44 -18.73
CA PRO A 144 -10.37 -1.22 -19.68
C PRO A 144 -11.47 -2.29 -19.58
N ARG A 145 -11.10 -3.55 -19.30
CA ARG A 145 -12.02 -4.69 -19.12
C ARG A 145 -12.76 -4.72 -17.77
N GLY A 146 -12.49 -3.77 -16.88
CA GLY A 146 -13.12 -3.71 -15.55
C GLY A 146 -12.40 -4.49 -14.46
N ASP A 147 -11.28 -5.17 -14.75
CA ASP A 147 -10.47 -5.82 -13.71
C ASP A 147 -9.86 -4.77 -12.76
N ILE A 148 -9.96 -5.02 -11.46
CA ILE A 148 -9.42 -4.19 -10.38
C ILE A 148 -8.10 -4.79 -9.90
N SER A 149 -7.08 -3.96 -9.78
CA SER A 149 -5.83 -4.32 -9.11
C SER A 149 -5.59 -3.39 -7.92
N LEU A 150 -5.33 -3.94 -6.74
CA LEU A 150 -5.03 -3.19 -5.52
C LEU A 150 -3.58 -3.39 -5.09
N ASN A 151 -2.99 -2.36 -4.48
CA ASN A 151 -1.66 -2.43 -3.92
C ASN A 151 -1.65 -3.23 -2.62
N LEU A 152 -0.76 -4.22 -2.52
CA LEU A 152 -0.55 -5.02 -1.31
C LEU A 152 -0.31 -4.14 -0.07
N GLY A 153 0.33 -2.99 -0.25
CA GLY A 153 0.67 -2.07 0.84
C GLY A 153 -0.52 -1.56 1.64
N LEU A 154 -1.74 -1.62 1.08
CA LEU A 154 -2.97 -1.27 1.79
C LEU A 154 -3.20 -2.13 3.05
N ILE A 155 -2.61 -3.33 3.13
CA ILE A 155 -2.70 -4.20 4.32
C ILE A 155 -2.05 -3.60 5.56
N PHE A 156 -1.14 -2.64 5.38
CA PHE A 156 -0.40 -1.97 6.45
C PHE A 156 -1.12 -0.75 7.00
N LEU A 157 -2.10 -0.24 6.27
CA LEU A 157 -2.88 0.94 6.65
C LEU A 157 -4.15 0.54 7.39
N PRO A 158 -4.80 1.45 8.13
CA PRO A 158 -6.15 1.24 8.62
C PRO A 158 -7.07 0.65 7.53
N ALA A 159 -7.90 -0.32 7.92
CA ALA A 159 -8.59 -1.17 6.95
C ALA A 159 -9.60 -0.41 6.08
N ASP A 160 -10.08 0.74 6.55
CA ASP A 160 -10.93 1.69 5.83
C ASP A 160 -10.21 2.33 4.63
N MET A 161 -8.87 2.41 4.65
CA MET A 161 -8.09 2.87 3.49
C MET A 161 -8.19 1.89 2.32
N ALA A 162 -8.21 0.58 2.58
CA ALA A 162 -8.43 -0.41 1.54
C ALA A 162 -9.85 -0.31 0.96
N ASP A 163 -10.86 -0.04 1.82
CA ASP A 163 -12.24 0.13 1.39
C ASP A 163 -12.44 1.38 0.54
N TYR A 164 -11.80 2.50 0.92
CA TYR A 164 -11.77 3.71 0.12
C TYR A 164 -11.18 3.47 -1.27
N VAL A 165 -10.06 2.73 -1.38
CA VAL A 165 -9.49 2.42 -2.69
C VAL A 165 -10.40 1.49 -3.48
N CYS A 166 -11.07 0.52 -2.86
CA CYS A 166 -12.09 -0.29 -3.55
C CYS A 166 -13.21 0.59 -4.14
N ALA A 167 -13.72 1.55 -3.37
CA ALA A 167 -14.72 2.51 -3.83
C ALA A 167 -14.19 3.41 -4.97
N HIS A 168 -12.93 3.85 -4.88
CA HIS A 168 -12.25 4.62 -5.94
C HIS A 168 -12.20 3.85 -7.26
N GLU A 169 -11.74 2.60 -7.22
CA GLU A 169 -11.65 1.77 -8.41
C GLU A 169 -13.04 1.43 -8.97
N LEU A 170 -14.05 1.19 -8.12
CA LEU A 170 -15.42 0.96 -8.58
C LEU A 170 -16.03 2.18 -9.28
N ALA A 171 -15.73 3.40 -8.81
CA ALA A 171 -16.18 4.62 -9.49
C ALA A 171 -15.64 4.73 -10.92
N HIS A 172 -14.48 4.12 -11.21
CA HIS A 172 -13.93 4.08 -12.57
C HIS A 172 -14.74 3.25 -13.56
N LEU A 173 -15.66 2.39 -13.11
CA LEU A 173 -16.61 1.71 -14.00
C LEU A 173 -17.58 2.69 -14.66
N GLN A 174 -17.91 3.80 -13.98
CA GLN A 174 -18.83 4.83 -14.47
C GLN A 174 -18.09 5.99 -15.13
N HIS A 175 -16.93 6.39 -14.58
CA HIS A 175 -16.18 7.54 -15.02
C HIS A 175 -14.68 7.20 -15.15
N ARG A 176 -14.16 7.18 -16.37
CA ARG A 176 -12.77 6.77 -16.67
C ARG A 176 -11.73 7.86 -16.42
N ASP A 177 -12.14 8.99 -15.86
CA ASP A 177 -11.31 10.14 -15.50
C ASP A 177 -11.49 10.50 -14.03
N HIS A 178 -10.83 11.57 -13.56
CA HIS A 178 -11.00 12.13 -12.21
C HIS A 178 -11.82 13.44 -12.23
N SER A 179 -12.84 13.52 -13.10
CA SER A 179 -13.74 14.66 -13.23
C SER A 179 -14.57 14.91 -11.97
N PRO A 180 -15.27 16.05 -11.85
CA PRO A 180 -16.23 16.27 -10.76
C PRO A 180 -17.29 15.16 -10.63
N ALA A 181 -17.74 14.60 -11.76
CA ALA A 181 -18.69 13.48 -11.76
C ALA A 181 -18.09 12.21 -11.16
N PHE A 182 -16.82 11.91 -11.46
CA PHE A 182 -16.08 10.82 -10.80
C PHE A 182 -16.05 11.00 -9.28
N TRP A 183 -15.67 12.18 -8.78
CA TRP A 183 -15.60 12.41 -7.34
C TRP A 183 -16.97 12.39 -6.64
N GLN A 184 -18.04 12.76 -7.34
CA GLN A 184 -19.40 12.54 -6.86
C GLN A 184 -19.73 11.05 -6.76
N ALA A 185 -19.32 10.23 -7.74
CA ALA A 185 -19.50 8.78 -7.68
C ALA A 185 -18.72 8.16 -6.51
N VAL A 186 -17.46 8.55 -6.32
CA VAL A 186 -16.67 8.14 -5.15
C VAL A 186 -17.38 8.53 -3.85
N GLY A 187 -17.93 9.74 -3.76
CA GLY A 187 -18.66 10.19 -2.56
C GLY A 187 -19.94 9.43 -2.27
N ARG A 188 -20.60 8.85 -3.29
CA ARG A 188 -21.75 7.95 -3.09
C ARG A 188 -21.32 6.58 -2.56
N LEU A 189 -20.16 6.08 -3.00
CA LEU A 189 -19.61 4.79 -2.58
C LEU A 189 -18.91 4.86 -1.22
N TYR A 190 -18.27 6.00 -0.92
CA TYR A 190 -17.51 6.24 0.29
C TYR A 190 -17.63 7.72 0.71
N PRO A 191 -18.56 8.08 1.60
CA PRO A 191 -18.85 9.48 1.95
C PRO A 191 -17.64 10.29 2.45
N ASN A 192 -16.74 9.66 3.21
CA ASN A 192 -15.59 10.31 3.84
C ASN A 192 -14.32 10.36 2.94
N TRP A 193 -14.49 10.25 1.62
CA TRP A 193 -13.38 10.05 0.67
C TRP A 193 -12.32 11.15 0.70
N ARG A 194 -12.69 12.40 1.01
CA ARG A 194 -11.74 13.52 1.07
C ARG A 194 -10.74 13.36 2.21
N GLN A 195 -11.17 12.78 3.33
CA GLN A 195 -10.28 12.48 4.44
C GLN A 195 -9.40 11.28 4.10
N ALA A 196 -9.99 10.20 3.58
CA ALA A 196 -9.26 9.00 3.18
C ALA A 196 -8.18 9.30 2.13
N ARG A 197 -8.49 10.10 1.10
CA ARG A 197 -7.52 10.53 0.08
C ARG A 197 -6.35 11.30 0.67
N ARG A 198 -6.61 12.22 1.62
CA ARG A 198 -5.56 12.99 2.28
C ARG A 198 -4.67 12.09 3.13
N ALA A 199 -5.26 11.17 3.90
CA ALA A 199 -4.53 10.19 4.69
C ALA A 199 -3.65 9.31 3.79
N LEU A 200 -4.23 8.70 2.76
CA LEU A 200 -3.53 7.79 1.84
C LEU A 200 -2.31 8.45 1.15
N ASN A 201 -2.40 9.74 0.82
CA ASN A 201 -1.29 10.48 0.23
C ASN A 201 -0.13 10.69 1.21
N ALA A 202 -0.41 10.84 2.51
CA ALA A 202 0.63 11.03 3.53
C ALA A 202 1.42 9.74 3.81
N GLU A 203 0.82 8.57 3.57
CA GLU A 203 1.37 7.26 3.93
C GLU A 203 2.23 6.60 2.84
N HIS A 204 2.24 7.13 1.61
CA HIS A 204 2.84 6.46 0.44
C HIS A 204 4.32 6.09 0.64
N ALA A 205 5.11 7.03 1.17
CA ALA A 205 6.52 6.83 1.47
C ALA A 205 6.76 5.67 2.44
N GLN A 206 6.04 5.69 3.57
CA GLN A 206 6.14 4.69 4.64
C GLN A 206 5.74 3.30 4.15
N VAL A 207 4.64 3.21 3.41
CA VAL A 207 4.16 1.92 2.90
C VAL A 207 5.08 1.35 1.83
N GLN A 208 5.67 2.18 0.98
CA GLN A 208 6.61 1.70 -0.02
C GLN A 208 7.83 1.04 0.63
N ALA A 209 8.38 1.65 1.69
CA ALA A 209 9.49 1.06 2.44
C ALA A 209 9.14 -0.32 3.05
N LEU A 210 7.92 -0.47 3.60
CA LEU A 210 7.42 -1.74 4.12
C LEU A 210 7.26 -2.81 3.03
N LEU A 211 6.76 -2.41 1.85
CA LEU A 211 6.63 -3.31 0.70
C LEU A 211 7.99 -3.77 0.18
N ASP A 212 8.95 -2.86 0.09
CA ASP A 212 10.30 -3.17 -0.39
C ASP A 212 10.98 -4.21 0.51
N GLY A 213 10.75 -4.16 1.83
CA GLY A 213 11.21 -5.19 2.78
C GLY A 213 10.55 -6.57 2.62
N LEU A 214 9.39 -6.65 1.95
CA LEU A 214 8.70 -7.90 1.63
C LEU A 214 8.89 -8.40 0.20
N THR A 215 9.50 -7.60 -0.67
CA THR A 215 9.83 -7.99 -2.06
C THR A 215 11.20 -8.63 -2.18
#